data_AF-A0A3S9P006-F1
#
_entry.id   AF-A0A3S9P006-F1
#
_cell.length_a   1.000
_cell.length_b   1.000
_cell.length_c   1.000
_cell.angle_alpha   90.00
_cell.angle_beta   90.00
_cell.angle_gamma   90.00
#
_symmetry.space_group_name_H-M   'P 1'
#
loop_
_entity.id
_entity.type
_entity.pdbx_description
1 polymer ?
#
loop_
_entity_poly.entity_id
_entity_poly.type
_entity_poly.pdbx_seq_one_letter_code
_entity_poly.pdbx_strand_id
1 'polypeptide(L)'
;MKKYIAFISFLLIGFVSCNNETEKGPAPEIKNYTVSPLEHDHARKANDDDHDHDEVAAIVIVGEEARIEADLSAQQGLSYVRLNIHFGDDDHHDHARVMATDSVLWTMNQTWEFGKEGGLTGAGDYPTTYHFDEEIDIPTDIDGKPLKEGHYHFMLQLGARIDDSSDNEAQQVLTVEVTSEEHEH
;
A
#
# COMPACT_ATOMS: atom_id res chain seq x y z
N MET A 1 -58.08 -6.25 -1.23
CA MET A 1 -56.77 -6.93 -1.34
C MET A 1 -55.69 -5.85 -1.41
N LYS A 2 -54.92 -5.66 -0.33
CA LYS A 2 -53.83 -4.66 -0.27
C LYS A 2 -52.60 -5.25 -0.94
N LYS A 3 -52.09 -4.60 -2.00
CA LYS A 3 -50.83 -4.95 -2.65
C LYS A 3 -49.73 -4.10 -2.01
N TYR A 4 -48.81 -4.73 -1.30
CA TYR A 4 -47.59 -4.09 -0.82
C TYR A 4 -46.54 -4.20 -1.93
N ILE A 5 -46.13 -3.06 -2.48
CA ILE A 5 -44.96 -2.96 -3.36
C ILE A 5 -43.78 -2.67 -2.42
N ALA A 6 -42.91 -3.66 -2.24
CA ALA A 6 -41.65 -3.47 -1.54
C ALA A 6 -40.72 -2.64 -2.43
N PHE A 7 -40.39 -1.43 -2.00
CA PHE A 7 -39.27 -0.68 -2.55
C PHE A 7 -37.99 -1.28 -1.99
N ILE A 8 -37.29 -2.07 -2.80
CA ILE A 8 -35.91 -2.45 -2.53
C ILE A 8 -35.08 -1.21 -2.87
N SER A 9 -34.67 -0.49 -1.82
CA SER A 9 -33.70 0.60 -1.93
C SER A 9 -32.35 -0.05 -2.21
N PHE A 10 -31.90 0.00 -3.47
CA PHE A 10 -30.50 -0.24 -3.80
C PHE A 10 -29.71 0.91 -3.18
N LEU A 11 -29.06 0.63 -2.05
CA LEU A 11 -28.00 1.47 -1.51
C LEU A 11 -26.85 1.39 -2.52
N LEU A 12 -26.80 2.32 -3.47
CA LEU A 12 -25.58 2.60 -4.22
C LEU A 12 -24.56 3.11 -3.21
N ILE A 13 -23.70 2.21 -2.74
CA ILE A 13 -22.42 2.61 -2.15
C ILE A 13 -21.65 3.22 -3.33
N GLY A 14 -21.70 4.54 -3.41
CA GLY A 14 -20.93 5.30 -4.37
C GLY A 14 -19.46 5.14 -4.03
N PHE A 15 -18.76 4.26 -4.74
CA PHE A 15 -17.34 4.39 -4.90
C PHE A 15 -17.10 5.76 -5.53
N VAL A 16 -16.58 6.71 -4.75
CA VAL A 16 -15.99 7.94 -5.28
C VAL A 16 -14.68 7.52 -5.94
N SER A 17 -14.80 6.88 -7.10
CA SER A 17 -13.71 6.81 -8.06
C SER A 17 -13.60 8.23 -8.59
N CYS A 18 -12.67 9.00 -8.06
CA CYS A 18 -12.30 10.29 -8.61
C CYS A 18 -11.99 10.07 -10.11
N ASN A 19 -12.88 10.52 -10.99
CA ASN A 19 -12.66 10.52 -12.44
C ASN A 19 -11.40 11.34 -12.73
N ASN A 20 -10.26 10.67 -12.86
CA ASN A 20 -8.97 11.28 -13.16
C ASN A 20 -8.74 11.27 -14.68
N GLU A 21 -9.70 11.82 -15.44
CA GLU A 21 -9.46 12.11 -16.86
C GLU A 21 -8.48 13.27 -16.95
N THR A 22 -7.19 12.94 -17.06
CA THR A 22 -6.16 13.92 -17.40
C THR A 22 -6.11 14.07 -18.92
N GLU A 23 -5.53 15.16 -19.44
CA GLU A 23 -5.29 15.36 -20.89
C GLU A 23 -4.49 14.22 -21.54
N LYS A 24 -3.96 13.31 -20.72
CA LYS A 24 -3.09 12.18 -21.05
C LYS A 24 -3.83 10.84 -21.20
N GLY A 25 -5.16 10.85 -21.10
CA GLY A 25 -5.98 9.63 -21.05
C GLY A 25 -6.21 9.15 -19.61
N PRO A 26 -6.93 8.04 -19.43
CA PRO A 26 -7.30 7.57 -18.11
C PRO A 26 -6.05 7.15 -17.32
N ALA A 27 -6.02 7.56 -16.05
CA ALA A 27 -4.98 7.14 -15.10
C ALA A 27 -4.92 5.61 -15.00
N PRO A 28 -3.74 5.04 -14.74
CA PRO A 28 -3.67 3.64 -14.33
C PRO A 28 -4.44 3.42 -13.03
N GLU A 29 -4.80 2.19 -12.76
CA GLU A 29 -5.55 1.81 -11.57
C GLU A 29 -4.74 0.85 -10.70
N ILE A 30 -4.75 1.12 -9.40
CA ILE A 30 -4.29 0.21 -8.34
C ILE A 30 -5.55 -0.29 -7.63
N LYS A 31 -5.70 -1.60 -7.51
CA LYS A 31 -6.83 -2.25 -6.82
C LYS A 31 -6.32 -3.30 -5.86
N ASN A 32 -7.12 -3.61 -4.84
CA ASN A 32 -6.83 -4.66 -3.85
C ASN A 32 -5.42 -4.52 -3.25
N TYR A 33 -4.96 -3.28 -3.06
CA TYR A 33 -3.65 -3.01 -2.48
C TYR A 33 -3.67 -3.40 -0.99
N THR A 34 -2.80 -4.32 -0.62
CA THR A 34 -2.65 -4.82 0.76
C THR A 34 -1.19 -4.85 1.15
N VAL A 35 -0.97 -4.67 2.45
CA VAL A 35 0.28 -5.03 3.13
C VAL A 35 -0.08 -6.09 4.15
N SER A 36 0.68 -7.17 4.23
CA SER A 36 0.46 -8.23 5.21
C SER A 36 1.78 -8.78 5.73
N PRO A 37 1.85 -9.19 7.00
CA PRO A 37 3.01 -9.94 7.48
C PRO A 37 3.08 -11.30 6.78
N LEU A 38 4.29 -11.75 6.41
CA LEU A 38 4.51 -13.09 5.89
C LEU A 38 4.49 -14.08 7.08
N GLU A 39 3.49 -14.97 7.15
CA GLU A 39 3.10 -15.72 8.35
C GLU A 39 4.25 -16.28 9.24
N HIS A 40 4.23 -15.86 10.51
CA HIS A 40 4.08 -16.78 11.65
C HIS A 40 2.57 -16.90 11.99
N ASP A 41 2.13 -18.08 12.48
CA ASP A 41 0.76 -18.65 12.58
C ASP A 41 -0.32 -17.87 13.37
N HIS A 42 -0.32 -16.53 13.39
CA HIS A 42 -1.26 -15.70 14.14
C HIS A 42 -1.80 -14.53 13.31
N ALA A 43 -2.42 -14.83 12.17
CA ALA A 43 -3.16 -13.85 11.36
C ALA A 43 -4.39 -13.33 12.13
N ARG A 44 -4.21 -12.31 12.99
CA ARG A 44 -5.32 -11.49 13.49
C ARG A 44 -5.74 -10.55 12.36
N LYS A 45 -6.94 -10.76 11.82
CA LYS A 45 -7.65 -9.72 11.09
C LYS A 45 -7.97 -8.62 12.09
N ALA A 46 -7.68 -7.36 11.75
CA ALA A 46 -8.16 -6.22 12.52
C ALA A 46 -9.66 -6.39 12.76
N ASN A 47 -10.05 -6.63 14.02
CA ASN A 47 -11.44 -6.79 14.37
C ASN A 47 -12.08 -5.40 14.44
N ASP A 48 -13.28 -5.37 13.92
CA ASP A 48 -14.17 -4.24 13.63
C ASP A 48 -14.81 -3.65 14.90
N ASP A 49 -14.00 -3.29 15.92
CA ASP A 49 -14.53 -2.82 17.22
C ASP A 49 -13.94 -1.46 17.66
N ASP A 50 -14.76 -0.44 17.40
CA ASP A 50 -15.01 0.80 18.17
C ASP A 50 -13.82 1.69 18.62
N HIS A 51 -13.82 2.88 18.01
CA HIS A 51 -13.35 4.20 18.49
C HIS A 51 -12.01 4.76 17.96
N ASP A 52 -12.14 5.70 17.01
CA ASP A 52 -11.31 6.90 16.78
C ASP A 52 -9.77 6.77 16.82
N HIS A 53 -9.20 5.91 15.97
CA HIS A 53 -7.78 5.96 15.62
C HIS A 53 -7.61 5.75 14.11
N ASP A 54 -6.73 6.54 13.48
CA ASP A 54 -6.43 6.51 12.05
C ASP A 54 -6.33 5.07 11.51
N GLU A 55 -7.04 4.76 10.42
CA GLU A 55 -7.19 3.40 9.86
C GLU A 55 -5.82 2.75 9.55
N VAL A 56 -5.26 2.02 10.52
CA VAL A 56 -4.07 1.18 10.32
C VAL A 56 -4.48 0.02 9.44
N ALA A 57 -3.86 -0.09 8.27
CA ALA A 57 -4.15 -1.11 7.27
C ALA A 57 -3.55 -2.48 7.63
N ALA A 58 -2.41 -2.49 8.33
CA ALA A 58 -1.70 -3.69 8.75
C ALA A 58 -0.73 -3.39 9.91
N ILE A 59 -0.37 -4.45 10.64
CA ILE A 59 0.73 -4.45 11.61
C ILE A 59 1.82 -5.36 11.06
N VAL A 60 3.07 -4.88 11.00
CA VAL A 60 4.25 -5.64 10.56
C VAL A 60 5.34 -5.58 11.64
N ILE A 61 6.14 -6.64 11.72
CA ILE A 61 7.12 -6.82 12.78
C ILE A 61 8.52 -6.44 12.29
N VAL A 62 9.27 -5.75 13.14
CA VAL A 62 10.68 -5.41 12.91
C VAL A 62 11.51 -6.67 12.74
N GLY A 63 12.29 -6.74 11.66
CA GLY A 63 13.14 -7.89 11.34
C GLY A 63 12.42 -9.03 10.60
N GLU A 64 11.13 -8.87 10.29
CA GLU A 64 10.34 -9.82 9.51
C GLU A 64 10.10 -9.32 8.08
N GLU A 65 9.49 -10.17 7.26
CA GLU A 65 9.09 -9.85 5.89
C GLU A 65 7.63 -9.36 5.85
N ALA A 66 7.39 -8.32 5.05
CA ALA A 66 6.05 -7.89 4.69
C ALA A 66 5.78 -8.20 3.22
N ARG A 67 4.62 -8.78 2.95
CA ARG A 67 4.12 -9.06 1.60
C ARG A 67 3.22 -7.94 1.12
N ILE A 68 3.47 -7.50 -0.11
CA ILE A 68 2.85 -6.37 -0.78
C ILE A 68 2.12 -6.88 -2.02
N GLU A 69 0.79 -6.82 -2.01
CA GLU A 69 -0.03 -7.32 -3.12
C GLU A 69 -0.89 -6.20 -3.70
N ALA A 70 -1.05 -6.19 -5.02
CA ALA A 70 -1.98 -5.29 -5.71
C ALA A 70 -2.33 -5.79 -7.11
N ASP A 71 -3.56 -5.50 -7.55
CA ASP A 71 -3.96 -5.65 -8.94
C ASP A 71 -3.75 -4.34 -9.69
N LEU A 72 -2.85 -4.35 -10.68
CA LEU A 72 -2.43 -3.19 -11.45
C LEU A 72 -3.07 -3.22 -12.84
N SER A 73 -3.52 -2.07 -13.34
CA SER A 73 -4.00 -1.98 -14.72
C SER A 73 -3.80 -0.61 -15.36
N ALA A 74 -3.65 -0.60 -16.69
CA ALA A 74 -3.52 0.60 -17.51
C ALA A 74 -3.99 0.33 -18.94
N GLN A 75 -4.55 1.34 -19.62
CA GLN A 75 -5.02 1.17 -21.00
C GLN A 75 -3.90 1.04 -22.02
N GLN A 76 -2.78 1.73 -21.82
CA GLN A 76 -1.67 1.80 -22.79
C GLN A 76 -0.45 0.95 -22.40
N GLY A 77 -0.59 0.14 -21.34
CA GLY A 77 0.49 -0.67 -20.77
C GLY A 77 1.15 -0.03 -19.54
N LEU A 78 1.53 -0.88 -18.59
CA LEU A 78 2.24 -0.51 -17.37
C LEU A 78 3.71 -0.21 -17.70
N SER A 79 4.28 0.80 -17.04
CA SER A 79 5.68 1.24 -17.20
C SER A 79 6.52 0.83 -15.98
N TYR A 80 6.05 1.15 -14.79
CA TYR A 80 6.70 0.78 -13.54
C TYR A 80 5.68 0.69 -12.40
N VAL A 81 6.09 0.02 -11.32
CA VAL A 81 5.49 0.13 -10.00
C VAL A 81 6.59 0.49 -9.01
N ARG A 82 6.31 1.41 -8.09
CA ARG A 82 7.27 1.91 -7.10
C ARG A 82 6.65 1.87 -5.72
N LEU A 83 7.38 1.29 -4.77
CA LEU A 83 7.04 1.33 -3.36
C LEU A 83 7.92 2.36 -2.67
N ASN A 84 7.29 3.37 -2.08
CA ASN A 84 7.94 4.34 -1.21
C ASN A 84 7.44 4.17 0.22
N ILE A 85 8.37 3.98 1.15
CA ILE A 85 8.08 3.85 2.57
C ILE A 85 8.72 5.02 3.30
N HIS A 86 7.95 5.70 4.14
CA HIS A 86 8.44 6.77 5.02
C HIS A 86 7.58 6.83 6.29
N PHE A 87 8.13 7.39 7.35
CA PHE A 87 7.41 7.59 8.61
C PHE A 87 6.21 8.52 8.39
N GLY A 88 5.02 8.12 8.87
CA GLY A 88 3.84 8.97 8.89
C GLY A 88 3.97 9.98 10.02
N ASP A 89 4.01 11.27 9.71
CA ASP A 89 3.92 12.31 10.74
C ASP A 89 2.49 12.28 11.31
N ASP A 90 2.32 11.77 12.52
CA ASP A 90 1.07 11.89 13.26
C ASP A 90 1.19 13.04 14.27
N ASP A 91 0.42 14.11 14.03
CA ASP A 91 0.21 15.27 14.91
C ASP A 91 -0.58 14.91 16.19
N HIS A 92 -0.68 13.63 16.56
CA HIS A 92 -1.51 13.15 17.66
C HIS A 92 -0.67 12.69 18.86
N HIS A 93 -0.97 13.33 19.98
CA HIS A 93 -0.32 13.21 21.27
C HIS A 93 -0.27 11.78 21.83
N ASP A 94 0.87 11.50 22.48
CA ASP A 94 1.07 10.60 23.63
C ASP A 94 0.49 9.18 23.55
N HIS A 95 1.38 8.20 23.45
CA HIS A 95 1.73 7.36 24.60
C HIS A 95 3.17 6.86 24.43
N ALA A 96 3.91 6.84 25.54
CA ALA A 96 5.33 6.56 25.60
C ALA A 96 5.69 5.14 25.11
N ARG A 97 5.83 4.95 23.80
CA ARG A 97 6.61 3.86 23.21
C ARG A 97 8.06 4.32 23.11
N VAL A 98 8.94 3.53 23.72
CA VAL A 98 10.35 3.76 24.02
C VAL A 98 10.98 4.92 23.21
N MET A 99 11.18 6.06 23.87
CA MET A 99 12.10 7.10 23.41
C MET A 99 13.53 6.55 23.50
N ALA A 100 13.89 5.64 22.61
CA ALA A 100 15.28 5.51 22.23
C ALA A 100 15.62 6.82 21.54
N THR A 101 16.29 7.73 22.24
CA THR A 101 16.88 8.94 21.65
C THR A 101 17.84 8.63 20.50
N ASP A 102 18.12 7.34 20.27
CA ASP A 102 18.99 6.77 19.24
C ASP A 102 18.24 5.92 18.19
N SER A 103 16.89 5.88 18.14
CA SER A 103 16.18 5.21 17.05
C SER A 103 16.13 6.05 15.77
N VAL A 104 15.98 5.40 14.62
CA VAL A 104 16.10 6.03 13.29
C VAL A 104 14.88 5.74 12.43
N LEU A 105 14.48 6.73 11.62
CA LEU A 105 13.39 6.59 10.67
C LEU A 105 13.83 5.73 9.49
N TRP A 106 12.99 4.77 9.11
CA TRP A 106 13.19 4.04 7.86
C TRP A 106 12.62 4.80 6.67
N THR A 107 13.38 4.79 5.59
CA THR A 107 12.93 5.25 4.27
C THR A 107 13.35 4.23 3.23
N MET A 108 12.39 3.80 2.42
CA MET A 108 12.63 2.90 1.29
C MET A 108 12.08 3.51 0.01
N ASN A 109 12.77 3.29 -1.11
CA ASN A 109 12.27 3.61 -2.43
C ASN A 109 12.72 2.54 -3.42
N GLN A 110 11.84 1.58 -3.67
CA GLN A 110 12.08 0.44 -4.55
C GLN A 110 11.22 0.61 -5.81
N THR A 111 11.82 0.46 -6.99
CA THR A 111 11.11 0.56 -8.27
C THR A 111 11.30 -0.73 -9.06
N TRP A 112 10.20 -1.29 -9.54
CA TRP A 112 10.18 -2.40 -10.47
C TRP A 112 9.65 -1.92 -11.81
N GLU A 113 10.30 -2.32 -12.90
CA GLU A 113 10.00 -1.82 -14.24
C GLU A 113 9.42 -2.93 -15.12
N PHE A 114 8.44 -2.59 -15.96
CA PHE A 114 7.89 -3.47 -16.98
C PHE A 114 8.65 -3.28 -18.30
N GLY A 115 8.76 -4.34 -19.10
CA GLY A 115 9.30 -4.28 -20.45
C GLY A 115 10.79 -3.96 -20.53
N LYS A 116 11.52 -4.01 -19.41
CA LYS A 116 12.98 -3.84 -19.36
C LYS A 116 13.68 -5.17 -19.09
N GLU A 117 14.92 -5.28 -19.55
CA GLU A 117 15.76 -6.45 -19.27
C GLU A 117 15.97 -6.57 -17.75
N GLY A 118 15.57 -7.72 -17.18
CA GLY A 118 15.61 -7.95 -15.73
C GLY A 118 14.47 -7.29 -14.94
N GLY A 119 13.43 -6.76 -15.62
CA GLY A 119 12.23 -6.23 -14.98
C GLY A 119 11.20 -7.31 -14.61
N LEU A 120 10.00 -6.86 -14.24
CA LEU A 120 8.86 -7.75 -13.87
C LEU A 120 8.37 -8.60 -15.04
N THR A 121 8.59 -8.14 -16.26
CA THR A 121 8.20 -8.80 -17.50
C THR A 121 9.38 -8.86 -18.47
N GLY A 122 9.23 -9.64 -19.55
CA GLY A 122 10.26 -9.73 -20.58
C GLY A 122 10.54 -8.37 -21.24
N ALA A 123 11.75 -8.16 -21.76
CA ALA A 123 12.10 -6.93 -22.46
C ALA A 123 11.13 -6.65 -23.63
N GLY A 124 10.58 -5.44 -23.68
CA GLY A 124 9.56 -5.01 -24.64
C GLY A 124 8.12 -5.43 -24.30
N ASP A 125 7.90 -6.21 -23.24
CA ASP A 125 6.57 -6.64 -22.79
C ASP A 125 5.99 -5.67 -21.75
N TYR A 126 5.03 -4.85 -22.17
CA TYR A 126 4.35 -3.86 -21.33
C TYR A 126 2.88 -4.26 -21.17
N PRO A 127 2.53 -5.08 -20.18
CA PRO A 127 1.18 -5.60 -20.04
C PRO A 127 0.20 -4.49 -19.64
N THR A 128 -1.07 -4.64 -20.01
CA THR A 128 -2.16 -3.73 -19.57
C THR A 128 -2.72 -4.09 -18.20
N THR A 129 -2.39 -5.27 -17.68
CA THR A 129 -2.77 -5.76 -16.34
C THR A 129 -1.64 -6.59 -15.74
N TYR A 130 -1.40 -6.46 -14.44
CA TYR A 130 -0.41 -7.27 -13.73
C TYR A 130 -0.84 -7.48 -12.28
N HIS A 131 -0.68 -8.69 -11.77
CA HIS A 131 -0.82 -8.98 -10.34
C HIS A 131 0.55 -8.79 -9.69
N PHE A 132 0.69 -7.72 -8.91
CA PHE A 132 1.89 -7.39 -8.18
C PHE A 132 1.89 -8.13 -6.85
N ASP A 133 3.00 -8.81 -6.56
CA ASP A 133 3.18 -9.66 -5.39
C ASP A 133 4.69 -9.69 -5.08
N GLU A 134 5.10 -8.87 -4.11
CA GLU A 134 6.52 -8.74 -3.73
C GLU A 134 6.66 -8.75 -2.20
N GLU A 135 7.81 -9.22 -1.75
CA GLU A 135 8.19 -9.27 -0.34
C GLU A 135 9.27 -8.22 -0.06
N ILE A 136 9.22 -7.63 1.14
CA ILE A 136 10.22 -6.67 1.61
C ILE A 136 10.64 -7.01 3.03
N ASP A 137 11.93 -6.80 3.33
CA ASP A 137 12.46 -6.91 4.68
C ASP A 137 12.16 -5.64 5.48
N ILE A 138 11.58 -5.79 6.68
CA ILE A 138 11.48 -4.72 7.66
C ILE A 138 12.80 -4.66 8.45
N PRO A 139 13.58 -3.56 8.37
CA PRO A 139 14.93 -3.55 8.95
C PRO A 139 14.91 -3.57 10.48
N THR A 140 15.81 -4.33 11.10
CA THR A 140 16.02 -4.30 12.56
C THR A 140 16.70 -3.01 13.02
N ASP A 141 17.66 -2.55 12.21
CA ASP A 141 18.45 -1.36 12.46
C ASP A 141 18.89 -0.72 11.13
N ILE A 142 19.19 0.57 11.18
CA ILE A 142 19.81 1.31 10.07
C ILE A 142 21.08 1.95 10.64
N ASP A 143 22.22 1.60 10.06
CA ASP A 143 23.55 2.03 10.53
C ASP A 143 23.80 1.70 12.02
N GLY A 144 23.32 0.54 12.49
CA GLY A 144 23.49 0.08 13.88
C GLY A 144 22.58 0.76 14.89
N LYS A 145 21.63 1.58 14.43
CA LYS A 145 20.60 2.22 15.27
C LYS A 145 19.26 1.51 15.10
N PRO A 146 18.56 1.17 16.19
CA PRO A 146 17.30 0.46 16.10
C PRO A 146 16.27 1.24 15.27
N LEU A 147 15.49 0.51 14.48
CA LEU A 147 14.37 1.09 13.74
C LEU A 147 13.40 1.77 14.72
N LYS A 148 12.91 2.96 14.36
CA LYS A 148 11.83 3.60 15.09
C LYS A 148 10.51 2.90 14.78
N GLU A 149 9.86 2.36 15.82
CA GLU A 149 8.48 1.87 15.73
C GLU A 149 7.48 3.02 15.52
N GLY A 150 6.33 2.68 14.94
CA GLY A 150 5.23 3.62 14.74
C GLY A 150 4.53 3.45 13.40
N HIS A 151 3.78 4.45 13.00
CA HIS A 151 3.03 4.46 11.75
C HIS A 151 3.93 4.85 10.57
N TYR A 152 3.95 4.03 9.54
CA TYR A 152 4.65 4.26 8.29
C TYR A 152 3.67 4.32 7.14
N HIS A 153 3.88 5.22 6.19
CA HIS A 153 3.17 5.24 4.93
C HIS A 153 3.85 4.31 3.94
N PHE A 154 3.12 3.27 3.53
CA PHE A 154 3.48 2.38 2.44
C PHE A 154 2.77 2.89 1.17
N MET A 155 3.44 3.75 0.42
CA MET A 155 2.90 4.36 -0.79
C MET A 155 3.29 3.55 -2.03
N LEU A 156 2.30 2.95 -2.68
CA LEU A 156 2.46 2.32 -3.98
C LEU A 156 2.13 3.32 -5.08
N GLN A 157 3.07 3.54 -5.99
CA GLN A 157 2.93 4.39 -7.17
C GLN A 157 2.99 3.53 -8.43
N LEU A 158 2.05 3.75 -9.35
CA LEU A 158 1.94 3.01 -10.60
C LEU A 158 2.06 3.97 -11.77
N GLY A 159 3.03 3.73 -12.65
CA GLY A 159 3.22 4.44 -13.90
C GLY A 159 2.68 3.64 -15.08
N ALA A 160 1.98 4.30 -15.98
CA ALA A 160 1.54 3.77 -17.27
C ALA A 160 2.11 4.59 -18.41
N ARG A 161 2.31 3.94 -19.56
CA ARG A 161 2.83 4.62 -20.75
C ARG A 161 1.83 5.66 -21.27
N ILE A 162 2.34 6.82 -21.70
CA ILE A 162 1.60 7.77 -22.55
C ILE A 162 2.55 8.24 -23.65
N ASP A 163 2.40 7.70 -24.86
CA ASP A 163 3.25 8.01 -26.02
C ASP A 163 4.74 8.22 -25.64
N ASP A 164 5.53 8.97 -26.41
CA ASP A 164 7.00 9.02 -26.28
C ASP A 164 7.53 9.94 -25.15
N SER A 165 6.72 10.50 -24.23
CA SER A 165 7.30 11.50 -23.30
C SER A 165 6.68 11.78 -21.92
N SER A 166 5.72 11.01 -21.39
CA SER A 166 5.46 11.04 -19.93
C SER A 166 4.69 9.83 -19.48
N ASP A 167 4.93 9.34 -18.27
CA ASP A 167 4.07 8.31 -17.67
C ASP A 167 2.82 8.96 -17.04
N ASN A 168 1.67 8.30 -17.16
CA ASN A 168 0.45 8.61 -16.41
C ASN A 168 0.58 7.91 -15.07
N GLU A 169 0.28 8.58 -13.96
CA GLU A 169 0.58 8.03 -12.64
C GLU A 169 -0.68 7.92 -11.79
N ALA A 170 -0.73 6.86 -10.98
CA ALA A 170 -1.65 6.69 -9.87
C ALA A 170 -0.87 6.34 -8.61
N GLN A 171 -1.43 6.65 -7.46
CA GLN A 171 -0.84 6.31 -6.17
C GLN A 171 -1.91 5.89 -5.17
N GLN A 172 -1.54 4.97 -4.28
CA GLN A 172 -2.34 4.57 -3.13
C GLN A 172 -1.41 4.46 -1.92
N VAL A 173 -1.89 4.94 -0.76
CA VAL A 173 -1.13 4.95 0.50
C VAL A 173 -1.87 4.09 1.51
N LEU A 174 -1.13 3.26 2.23
CA LEU A 174 -1.61 2.55 3.41
C LEU A 174 -0.77 2.99 4.61
N THR A 175 -1.43 3.26 5.74
CA THR A 175 -0.76 3.44 7.02
C THR A 175 -0.54 2.07 7.65
N VAL A 176 0.71 1.74 7.95
CA VAL A 176 1.13 0.44 8.50
C VAL A 176 1.83 0.69 9.83
N GLU A 177 1.40 -0.01 10.87
CA GLU A 177 2.10 0.00 12.16
C GLU A 177 3.30 -0.94 12.09
N VAL A 178 4.49 -0.40 12.36
CA VAL A 178 5.74 -1.16 12.48
C VAL A 178 6.10 -1.26 13.96
N THR A 179 6.20 -2.48 14.49
CA THR A 179 6.43 -2.75 15.93
C THR A 179 7.45 -3.87 16.13
N SER A 180 8.17 -3.88 17.26
CA SER A 180 9.05 -5.01 17.64
C SER A 180 8.34 -6.09 18.47
N GLU A 181 7.10 -5.86 18.90
CA GLU A 181 6.31 -6.83 19.67
C GLU A 181 5.31 -7.56 18.75
N GLU A 182 5.30 -8.90 18.78
CA GLU A 182 4.09 -9.65 18.41
C GLU A 182 3.01 -9.27 19.43
N HIS A 183 2.13 -8.32 19.11
CA HIS A 183 1.06 -7.94 20.04
C HIS A 183 0.04 -9.10 20.16
N GLU A 184 0.20 -9.92 21.21
CA GLU A 184 -0.82 -10.83 21.71
C GLU A 184 -1.99 -10.04 22.31
N HIS A 185 -3.01 -9.73 21.49
CA HIS A 185 -4.31 -9.20 21.96
C HIS A 185 -5.38 -10.29 22.13
#